data_AF-A0A3M1P1J2-F1
#
_entry.id   AF-A0A3M1P1J2-F1
#
_cell.length_a   1.000
_cell.length_b   1.000
_cell.length_c   1.000
_cell.angle_alpha   90.00
_cell.angle_beta   90.00
_cell.angle_gamma   90.00
#
_symmetry.space_group_name_H-M   'P 1'
#
loop_
_entity.id
_entity.type
_entity.pdbx_description
1 polymer ?
#
loop_
_entity_poly.entity_id
_entity_poly.type
_entity_poly.pdbx_seq_one_letter_code
_entity_poly.pdbx_strand_id
1 'polypeptide(L)'
;LDAKYRLDASAGYVRRFGVPGPPVAALNALHRYRDAIREDDGGERSVVQAVALYPYRPEDPARYARSRAARALAEVGVGALPLLPGYTTALRDWLAGCLAVPPVRAGG
;
A
#
# COMPACT_ATOMS: atom_id res chain seq x y z
N LEU A 1 3.32 6.29 -5.75
CA LEU A 1 2.55 5.10 -6.18
C LEU A 1 3.37 4.35 -7.22
N ASP A 2 3.58 3.04 -7.06
CA ASP A 2 4.13 2.19 -8.13
C ASP A 2 3.05 1.20 -8.55
N ALA A 3 2.66 1.26 -9.82
CA ALA A 3 1.71 0.32 -10.41
C ALA A 3 2.48 -0.62 -11.32
N LYS A 4 2.57 -1.89 -10.93
CA LYS A 4 3.10 -2.95 -11.79
C LYS A 4 2.00 -3.99 -11.96
N TYR A 5 1.67 -4.35 -13.21
CA TYR A 5 0.69 -5.39 -13.54
C TYR A 5 1.24 -6.79 -13.21
N ARG A 6 1.52 -7.06 -11.93
CA ARG A 6 2.01 -8.35 -11.44
C ARG A 6 1.18 -8.77 -10.24
N LEU A 7 0.70 -10.00 -10.30
CA LEU A 7 -0.11 -10.65 -9.27
C LEU A 7 0.54 -11.99 -8.94
N ASP A 8 0.84 -12.21 -7.67
CA ASP A 8 1.20 -13.51 -7.12
C ASP A 8 -0.04 -14.10 -6.44
N ALA A 9 -0.60 -15.13 -7.07
CA ALA A 9 -1.74 -15.89 -6.58
C ALA A 9 -1.34 -17.31 -6.14
N SER A 10 -0.04 -17.57 -5.98
CA SER A 10 0.43 -18.89 -5.55
C SER A 10 -0.13 -19.26 -4.17
N ALA A 11 -0.38 -20.56 -3.94
CA ALA A 11 -0.90 -21.03 -2.65
C ALA A 11 0.02 -20.64 -1.48
N GLY A 12 1.34 -20.62 -1.70
CA GLY A 12 2.32 -20.17 -0.71
C GLY A 12 2.18 -18.68 -0.37
N TYR A 13 1.94 -17.83 -1.36
CA TYR A 13 1.69 -16.40 -1.15
C TYR A 13 0.38 -16.18 -0.39
N VAL A 14 -0.72 -16.79 -0.85
CA VAL A 14 -2.04 -16.63 -0.23
C VAL A 14 -2.02 -17.12 1.22
N ARG A 15 -1.34 -18.22 1.54
CA ARG A 15 -1.15 -18.69 2.92
C ARG A 15 -0.42 -17.66 3.79
N ARG A 16 0.54 -16.93 3.23
CA ARG A 16 1.35 -15.94 3.96
C ARG A 16 0.65 -14.58 4.13
N PHE A 17 -0.12 -14.15 3.14
CA PHE A 17 -0.68 -12.79 3.07
C PHE A 17 -2.22 -12.72 3.12
N GLY A 18 -2.90 -13.87 3.04
CA GLY A 18 -4.36 -14.05 3.14
C GLY A 18 -5.11 -13.90 1.81
N VAL A 19 -4.55 -13.16 0.86
CA VAL A 19 -5.10 -12.89 -0.49
C VAL A 19 -3.97 -12.87 -1.51
N PRO A 20 -4.28 -13.08 -2.81
CA PRO A 20 -3.38 -12.72 -3.89
C PRO A 20 -2.95 -11.26 -3.79
N GLY A 21 -1.71 -10.97 -4.15
CA GLY A 21 -1.15 -9.63 -4.03
C GLY A 21 0.03 -9.39 -4.96
N PRO A 22 0.68 -8.22 -4.91
CA PRO A 22 1.85 -7.96 -5.72
C PRO A 22 3.03 -8.85 -5.28
N PRO A 23 3.99 -9.15 -6.18
CA PRO A 23 5.18 -9.90 -5.83
C PRO A 23 5.90 -9.28 -4.62
N VAL A 24 6.44 -10.12 -3.73
CA VAL A 24 7.16 -9.66 -2.52
C VAL A 24 8.31 -8.70 -2.87
N ALA A 25 8.99 -8.93 -3.99
CA ALA A 25 10.05 -8.05 -4.47
C ALA A 25 9.56 -6.60 -4.75
N ALA A 26 8.30 -6.43 -5.19
CA ALA A 26 7.71 -5.10 -5.41
C ALA A 26 7.44 -4.39 -4.08
N LEU A 27 6.91 -5.10 -3.08
CA LEU A 27 6.73 -4.57 -1.72
C LEU A 27 8.08 -4.16 -1.11
N ASN A 28 9.11 -5.00 -1.26
CA ASN A 28 10.46 -4.69 -0.78
C ASN A 28 11.06 -3.46 -1.48
N ALA A 29 10.76 -3.24 -2.76
CA ALA A 29 11.18 -2.03 -3.46
C ALA A 29 10.54 -0.77 -2.87
N LEU A 30 9.25 -0.83 -2.50
CA LEU A 30 8.55 0.29 -1.85
C LEU A 30 9.14 0.62 -0.48
N HIS A 31 9.51 -0.39 0.31
CA HIS A 31 10.22 -0.15 1.57
C HIS A 31 11.53 0.62 1.33
N ARG A 32 12.35 0.18 0.38
CA ARG A 32 13.60 0.87 0.03
C ARG A 32 13.37 2.30 -0.43
N TYR A 33 12.36 2.54 -1.28
CA TYR A 33 12.05 3.89 -1.74
C TYR A 33 11.58 4.80 -0.61
N ARG A 34 10.71 4.30 0.29
CA ARG A 34 10.27 5.07 1.47
C ARG A 34 11.46 5.45 2.34
N ASP A 35 12.34 4.49 2.61
CA ASP A 35 13.48 4.70 3.50
C ASP A 35 14.48 5.69 2.87
N ALA A 36 14.74 5.59 1.56
CA ALA A 36 15.59 6.55 0.83
C ALA A 36 15.01 7.98 0.79
N ILE A 37 13.70 8.14 0.58
CA ILE A 37 13.05 9.47 0.61
C ILE A 37 13.15 10.09 2.01
N ARG A 38 12.98 9.26 3.06
CA ARG A 38 13.07 9.72 4.45
C ARG A 38 14.47 10.18 4.85
N GLU A 39 15.51 9.56 4.30
CA GLU A 39 16.90 9.98 4.51
C GLU A 39 17.20 11.33 3.84
N ASP A 40 16.62 11.60 2.67
CA ASP A 40 16.82 12.84 1.91
C ASP A 40 16.15 14.07 2.57
N ASP A 41 15.02 13.86 3.27
CA ASP A 41 14.22 14.93 3.91
C ASP A 41 14.76 15.36 5.31
N GLY A 42 16.06 15.14 5.58
CA GLY A 42 16.72 15.60 6.80
C GLY A 42 16.19 15.01 8.12
N GLY A 43 15.40 13.94 8.05
CA GLY A 43 14.75 13.33 9.21
C GLY A 43 13.51 14.07 9.72
N GLU A 44 13.05 15.13 9.04
CA GLU A 44 11.73 15.72 9.32
C GLU A 44 10.64 14.68 8.99
N ARG A 45 9.62 14.58 9.86
CA ARG A 45 8.57 13.57 9.73
C ARG A 45 7.55 13.96 8.66
N SER A 46 7.95 14.02 7.40
CA SER A 46 6.99 13.90 6.32
C SER A 46 6.50 12.44 6.27
N VAL A 47 5.19 12.23 6.34
CA VAL A 47 4.62 10.87 6.29
C VAL A 47 4.71 10.37 4.85
N VAL A 48 5.77 9.64 4.51
CA VAL A 48 5.94 9.02 3.19
C VAL A 48 5.19 7.69 3.16
N GLN A 49 4.00 7.69 2.58
CA GLN A 49 3.25 6.47 2.29
C GLN A 49 3.70 5.86 0.95
N ALA A 50 3.84 4.53 0.89
CA ALA A 50 4.22 3.81 -0.32
C ALA A 50 3.28 2.63 -0.59
N VAL A 51 2.56 2.68 -1.72
CA VAL A 51 1.54 1.68 -2.07
C VAL A 51 1.82 1.06 -3.43
N ALA A 52 1.72 -0.27 -3.48
CA ALA A 52 1.66 -1.05 -4.71
C ALA A 52 0.21 -1.22 -5.17
N LEU A 53 -0.07 -0.91 -6.43
CA LEU A 53 -1.37 -1.17 -7.06
C LEU A 53 -1.30 -2.47 -7.86
N TYR A 54 -2.28 -3.37 -7.67
CA TYR A 54 -2.24 -4.70 -8.29
C TYR A 54 -3.59 -5.14 -8.86
N PRO A 55 -3.60 -5.91 -9.98
CA PRO A 55 -4.81 -6.22 -10.74
C PRO A 55 -5.59 -7.37 -10.09
N TYR A 56 -6.35 -7.06 -9.05
CA TYR A 56 -7.15 -8.05 -8.33
C TYR A 56 -8.50 -7.46 -7.89
N ARG A 57 -9.55 -8.28 -7.93
CA ARG A 57 -10.81 -8.01 -7.26
C ARG A 57 -11.04 -9.16 -6.26
N PRO A 58 -11.02 -8.88 -4.94
CA PRO A 58 -11.40 -9.89 -3.96
C PRO A 58 -12.88 -10.26 -4.11
N GLU A 59 -13.19 -11.54 -3.95
CA GLU A 59 -14.57 -12.04 -3.92
C GLU A 59 -15.33 -11.46 -2.71
N ASP A 60 -14.66 -11.37 -1.56
CA ASP A 60 -15.12 -10.72 -0.34
C ASP A 60 -14.21 -9.51 -0.04
N PRO A 61 -14.70 -8.26 -0.14
CA PRO A 61 -13.93 -7.06 0.21
C PRO A 61 -13.36 -7.11 1.64
N ALA A 62 -14.08 -7.73 2.58
CA ALA A 62 -13.62 -7.85 3.97
C ALA A 62 -12.39 -8.76 4.10
N ARG A 63 -12.19 -9.71 3.16
CA ARG A 63 -10.98 -10.54 3.09
C ARG A 63 -9.74 -9.71 2.79
N TYR A 64 -9.85 -8.72 1.89
CA TYR A 64 -8.75 -7.79 1.63
C TYR A 64 -8.49 -6.90 2.86
N ALA A 65 -9.53 -6.37 3.50
CA ALA A 65 -9.39 -5.53 4.70
C ALA A 65 -8.64 -6.24 5.85
N ARG A 66 -8.79 -7.58 5.96
CA ARG A 66 -8.07 -8.42 6.92
C ARG A 66 -6.67 -8.87 6.45
N SER A 67 -6.30 -8.58 5.21
CA SER A 67 -5.02 -9.03 4.63
C SER A 67 -3.82 -8.35 5.29
N ARG A 68 -2.66 -9.02 5.19
CA ARG A 68 -1.41 -8.45 5.70
C ARG A 68 -1.00 -7.19 4.93
N ALA A 69 -1.38 -7.06 3.66
CA ALA A 69 -1.10 -5.88 2.86
C ALA A 69 -1.90 -4.65 3.34
N ALA A 70 -3.18 -4.83 3.67
CA ALA A 70 -4.01 -3.77 4.21
C ALA A 70 -3.53 -3.32 5.60
N ARG A 71 -3.18 -4.28 6.47
CA ARG A 71 -2.63 -3.99 7.80
C ARG A 71 -1.28 -3.26 7.73
N ALA A 72 -0.37 -3.74 6.89
CA ALA A 72 0.94 -3.10 6.71
C ALA A 72 0.81 -1.66 6.21
N LEU A 73 -0.14 -1.40 5.30
CA LEU A 73 -0.42 -0.04 4.84
C LEU A 73 -0.86 0.87 6.00
N ALA A 74 -1.77 0.39 6.85
CA ALA A 74 -2.26 1.15 7.99
C ALA A 74 -1.19 1.35 9.10
N GLU A 75 -0.38 0.33 9.37
CA GLU A 75 0.56 0.31 10.51
C GLU A 75 1.90 0.98 10.19
N VAL A 76 2.47 0.73 9.01
CA VAL A 76 3.83 1.17 8.65
C VAL A 76 3.89 2.05 7.40
N GLY A 77 2.72 2.40 6.84
CA GLY A 77 2.61 3.24 5.66
C GLY A 77 3.10 2.60 4.36
N VAL A 78 3.34 1.28 4.35
CA VAL A 78 3.75 0.52 3.17
C VAL A 78 2.87 -0.69 2.99
N GLY A 79 2.23 -0.80 1.82
CA GLY A 79 1.38 -1.95 1.53
C GLY A 79 0.91 -2.00 0.09
N ALA A 80 -0.24 -2.62 -0.13
CA ALA A 80 -0.78 -2.81 -1.47
C ALA A 80 -2.29 -2.67 -1.50
N LEU A 81 -2.81 -2.06 -2.56
CA LEU A 81 -4.24 -1.87 -2.81
C LEU A 81 -4.66 -2.57 -4.12
N PRO A 82 -5.76 -3.34 -4.13
CA PRO A 82 -6.33 -3.90 -5.34
C PRO A 82 -6.89 -2.79 -6.22
N LEU A 83 -6.60 -2.86 -7.52
CA LEU A 83 -7.07 -1.89 -8.51
C LEU A 83 -7.38 -2.58 -9.84
N LEU A 84 -8.60 -2.38 -10.34
CA LEU A 84 -9.02 -2.75 -11.70
C LEU A 84 -9.94 -1.66 -12.26
N PRO A 85 -10.12 -1.57 -13.60
CA PRO A 85 -11.20 -0.79 -14.17
C PRO A 85 -12.54 -1.17 -13.52
N GLY A 86 -13.29 -0.17 -13.02
CA GLY A 86 -14.54 -0.41 -12.30
C GLY A 86 -14.39 -0.98 -10.87
N TYR A 87 -13.16 -1.09 -10.34
CA TYR A 87 -12.90 -1.46 -8.94
C TYR A 87 -11.79 -0.57 -8.35
N THR A 88 -12.19 0.60 -7.86
CA THR A 88 -11.28 1.65 -7.39
C THR A 88 -11.52 2.06 -5.93
N THR A 89 -12.47 1.42 -5.24
CA THR A 89 -12.92 1.80 -3.89
C THR A 89 -11.76 1.87 -2.90
N ALA A 90 -10.94 0.82 -2.82
CA ALA A 90 -9.80 0.78 -1.89
C ALA A 90 -8.78 1.92 -2.14
N LEU A 91 -8.54 2.28 -3.41
CA LEU A 91 -7.66 3.40 -3.76
C LEU A 91 -8.29 4.75 -3.39
N ARG A 92 -9.58 4.94 -3.68
CA ARG A 92 -10.30 6.17 -3.37
C ARG A 92 -10.37 6.41 -1.87
N ASP A 93 -10.71 5.38 -1.10
CA ASP A 93 -10.82 5.46 0.36
C ASP A 93 -9.46 5.80 0.98
N TRP A 94 -8.39 5.16 0.49
CA TRP A 94 -7.03 5.46 0.93
C TRP A 94 -6.60 6.90 0.60
N LEU A 95 -6.83 7.36 -0.64
CA LEU A 95 -6.53 8.73 -1.05
C LEU A 95 -7.30 9.76 -0.21
N ALA A 96 -8.60 9.52 0.03
CA ALA A 96 -9.41 10.39 0.87
C ALA A 96 -8.86 10.45 2.30
N GLY A 97 -8.44 9.31 2.86
CA GLY A 97 -7.79 9.25 4.16
C GLY A 97 -6.48 10.03 4.22
N CYS A 98 -5.63 9.94 3.19
CA CYS A 98 -4.38 10.70 3.12
C CYS A 98 -4.62 12.22 3.06
N LEU A 99 -5.66 12.66 2.36
CA LEU A 99 -5.99 14.08 2.19
C LEU A 99 -6.72 14.68 3.40
N ALA A 100 -7.38 13.85 4.21
CA ALA A 100 -8.08 14.29 5.42
C ALA A 100 -7.14 14.59 6.59
N VAL A 101 -5.88 14.15 6.54
CA VAL A 101 -4.86 14.49 7.54
C VAL A 101 -4.42 15.94 7.28
N PRO A 102 -4.63 16.88 8.22
CA PRO A 102 -4.17 18.25 8.04
C PRO A 102 -2.64 18.26 7.86
N PRO A 103 -2.10 19.13 6.99
CA PRO A 103 -0.66 19.20 6.79
C PRO A 103 0.04 19.47 8.13
N VAL A 104 1.17 18.77 8.35
CA VAL A 104 2.05 19.05 9.49
C VAL A 104 2.37 20.55 9.45
N ARG A 105 2.02 21.27 10.50
CA ARG A 105 2.40 22.67 10.66
C ARG A 105 3.92 22.68 10.82
N ALA A 106 4.63 23.21 9.83
CA ALA A 106 6.00 23.65 10.01
C ALA A 106 5.98 24.67 11.18
N GLY A 107 6.59 24.29 12.30
CA GLY A 107 6.72 25.18 13.46
C GLY A 107 7.58 26.38 13.09
N GLY A 108 7.12 27.57 13.49
CA GLY A 108 7.85 28.84 13.34
C GLY A 108 8.88 29.08 14.43
#